data_AF-A0A955NB45-F1
#
_entry.id   AF-A0A955NB45-F1
#
_cell.length_a   1.000
_cell.length_b   1.000
_cell.length_c   1.000
_cell.angle_alpha   90.00
_cell.angle_beta   90.00
_cell.angle_gamma   90.00
#
_symmetry.space_group_name_H-M   'P 1'
#
loop_
_entity.id
_entity.type
_entity.pdbx_description
1 polymer ?
#
loop_
_entity_poly.entity_id
_entity_poly.type
_entity_poly.pdbx_seq_one_letter_code
_entity_poly.pdbx_strand_id
1 'polypeptide(L)'
;MAEPKQILVEMQSRLAHLQDIHNSQVALNEKIAGLQMELLERPDQELDKGLGTALSNASKNAEIIGDLAHDYEIRINKFKSENDLV
;
A
#
# COMPACT_ATOMS: atom_id res chain seq x y z
N MET A 1 -3.98 20.56 24.61
CA MET A 1 -3.11 19.93 23.60
C MET A 1 -2.92 18.49 24.03
N ALA A 2 -3.02 17.51 23.11
CA ALA A 2 -2.78 16.12 23.45
C ALA A 2 -1.31 15.90 23.82
N GLU A 3 -1.02 14.94 24.70
CA GLU A 3 0.37 14.63 25.08
C GLU A 3 1.14 14.03 23.89
N PRO A 4 2.45 14.32 23.74
CA PRO A 4 3.25 13.82 22.62
C PRO A 4 3.16 12.30 22.41
N LYS A 5 3.08 11.53 23.50
CA LYS A 5 2.90 10.07 23.44
C LYS A 5 1.56 9.65 22.83
N GLN A 6 0.49 10.37 23.13
CA GLN A 6 -0.82 10.09 22.55
C GLN A 6 -0.84 10.38 21.05
N ILE A 7 -0.23 11.49 20.63
CA ILE A 7 -0.08 11.85 19.22
C ILE A 7 0.73 10.78 18.48
N LEU A 8 1.81 10.27 19.09
CA LEU A 8 2.61 9.21 18.50
C LEU A 8 1.80 7.93 18.24
N VAL A 9 0.96 7.52 19.21
CA VAL A 9 0.08 6.35 19.05
C VAL A 9 -0.89 6.54 17.89
N GLU A 10 -1.49 7.72 17.76
CA GLU A 10 -2.40 8.04 16.64
C GLU A 10 -1.67 8.01 15.30
N MET A 11 -0.44 8.54 15.24
CA MET A 11 0.37 8.49 14.02
C MET A 11 0.74 7.05 13.65
N GLN A 12 1.16 6.22 14.62
CA GLN A 12 1.46 4.81 14.37
C GLN A 12 0.23 4.02 13.90
N SER A 13 -0.95 4.31 14.45
CA SER A 13 -2.20 3.69 13.99
C SER A 13 -2.50 4.06 12.54
N ARG A 14 -2.33 5.32 12.14
CA ARG A 14 -2.51 5.74 10.73
C ARG A 14 -1.48 5.10 9.79
N LEU A 15 -0.23 4.92 10.24
CA LEU A 15 0.79 4.21 9.45
C LEU A 15 0.38 2.74 9.23
N ALA A 16 -0.11 2.07 10.27
CA ALA A 16 -0.58 0.69 10.14
C ALA A 16 -1.72 0.57 9.11
N HIS A 17 -2.66 1.52 9.09
CA HIS A 17 -3.71 1.54 8.06
C HIS A 17 -3.15 1.77 6.64
N LEU A 18 -2.14 2.64 6.47
CA LEU A 18 -1.49 2.82 5.15
C LEU A 18 -0.80 1.54 4.68
N GLN A 19 -0.11 0.86 5.58
CA GLN A 19 0.56 -0.42 5.29
C GLN A 19 -0.46 -1.52 4.93
N ASP A 20 -1.60 -1.57 5.62
CA ASP A 20 -2.67 -2.52 5.30
C ASP A 20 -3.28 -2.27 3.91
N ILE A 21 -3.51 -1.00 3.56
CA ILE A 21 -3.97 -0.61 2.20
C ILE A 21 -2.93 -1.02 1.15
N HIS A 22 -1.64 -0.75 1.39
CA HIS A 22 -0.56 -1.17 0.50
C HIS A 22 -0.57 -2.69 0.29
N ASN A 23 -0.64 -3.46 1.37
CA ASN A 23 -0.65 -4.92 1.32
C ASN A 23 -1.86 -5.46 0.56
N SER A 24 -3.02 -4.80 0.69
CA SER A 24 -4.21 -5.12 -0.09
C SER A 24 -4.02 -4.88 -1.60
N GLN A 25 -3.30 -3.83 -2.01
CA GLN A 25 -2.96 -3.60 -3.42
C GLN A 25 -1.99 -4.65 -3.96
N VAL A 26 -0.97 -5.04 -3.17
CA VAL A 26 -0.05 -6.13 -3.53
C VAL A 26 -0.80 -7.45 -3.71
N ALA A 27 -1.69 -7.79 -2.79
CA ALA A 27 -2.51 -9.00 -2.89
C ALA A 27 -3.45 -8.96 -4.11
N LEU A 28 -3.93 -7.78 -4.51
CA LEU A 28 -4.71 -7.62 -5.74
C LEU A 28 -3.86 -7.88 -6.98
N ASN A 29 -2.61 -7.39 -7.02
CA ASN A 29 -1.68 -7.66 -8.12
C ASN A 29 -1.46 -9.16 -8.31
N GLU A 30 -1.21 -9.88 -7.21
CA GLU A 30 -1.00 -11.34 -7.23
C GLU A 30 -2.22 -12.10 -7.78
N LYS A 31 -3.43 -11.70 -7.38
CA LYS A 31 -4.67 -12.32 -7.86
C LYS A 31 -4.91 -12.08 -9.34
N ILE A 32 -4.65 -10.86 -9.82
CA ILE A 32 -4.80 -10.53 -11.24
C ILE A 32 -3.78 -11.32 -12.06
N ALA A 33 -2.51 -11.36 -11.63
CA ALA A 33 -1.47 -12.13 -12.30
C ALA A 33 -1.78 -13.64 -12.32
N GLY A 34 -2.33 -14.18 -11.23
CA GLY A 34 -2.79 -15.57 -11.16
C GLY A 34 -3.85 -15.88 -12.21
N LEU A 35 -4.87 -15.01 -12.35
CA LEU A 35 -5.91 -15.19 -13.36
C LEU A 35 -5.35 -15.05 -14.80
N GLN A 36 -4.38 -14.16 -15.03
CA GLN A 36 -3.71 -14.09 -16.34
C GLN A 36 -2.95 -15.38 -16.69
N MET A 37 -2.36 -16.06 -15.69
CA MET A 37 -1.71 -17.35 -15.90
C MET A 37 -2.73 -18.43 -16.31
N GLU A 38 -3.93 -18.42 -15.73
CA GLU A 38 -5.01 -19.35 -16.13
C GLU A 38 -5.43 -19.16 -17.61
N LEU A 39 -5.36 -17.92 -18.12
CA LEU A 39 -5.67 -17.63 -19.53
C LEU A 39 -4.63 -18.19 -20.51
N LEU A 40 -3.44 -18.59 -20.06
CA LEU A 40 -2.47 -19.27 -20.93
C LEU A 40 -2.98 -20.64 -21.38
N GLU A 41 -3.78 -21.32 -20.55
CA GLU A 41 -4.38 -22.61 -20.88
C GLU A 41 -5.64 -22.47 -21.75
N ARG A 42 -6.39 -21.38 -21.55
CA ARG A 42 -7.62 -21.07 -22.27
C ARG A 42 -7.64 -19.59 -22.66
N PRO A 43 -7.10 -19.25 -23.84
CA PRO A 43 -6.94 -17.85 -24.23
C PRO A 43 -8.29 -17.12 -24.36
N ASP A 44 -8.42 -16.02 -23.62
CA ASP A 44 -9.46 -15.00 -23.80
C ASP A 44 -8.77 -13.64 -23.90
N GLN A 45 -8.70 -13.12 -25.13
CA GLN A 45 -7.93 -11.91 -25.41
C GLN A 45 -8.58 -10.64 -24.85
N GLU A 46 -9.91 -10.58 -24.76
CA GLU A 46 -10.59 -9.42 -24.20
C GLU A 46 -10.41 -9.37 -22.69
N LEU A 47 -10.54 -10.52 -22.02
CA LEU A 47 -10.30 -10.64 -20.60
C LEU A 47 -8.83 -10.34 -20.25
N ASP A 48 -7.86 -10.88 -20.99
CA ASP A 48 -6.43 -10.62 -20.74
C ASP A 48 -6.07 -9.13 -20.85
N LYS A 49 -6.60 -8.42 -21.86
CA LYS A 49 -6.42 -6.95 -21.97
C LYS A 49 -7.01 -6.20 -20.79
N GLY A 50 -8.19 -6.61 -20.32
CA GLY A 50 -8.83 -6.05 -19.14
C GLY A 50 -7.99 -6.26 -17.88
N LEU A 51 -7.47 -7.48 -17.68
CA LEU A 51 -6.60 -7.84 -16.56
C LEU A 51 -5.28 -7.09 -16.60
N GLY A 52 -4.66 -6.92 -17.76
CA GLY A 52 -3.44 -6.12 -17.90
C GLY A 52 -3.63 -4.66 -17.50
N THR A 53 -4.78 -4.07 -17.86
CA THR A 53 -5.15 -2.71 -17.41
C THR A 53 -5.36 -2.66 -15.90
N ALA A 54 -6.07 -3.65 -15.33
CA ALA A 54 -6.30 -3.75 -13.90
C ALA A 54 -4.99 -3.90 -13.12
N LEU A 55 -4.08 -4.79 -13.56
CA LEU A 55 -2.78 -5.00 -12.95
C LEU A 55 -1.92 -3.73 -12.97
N SER A 56 -1.89 -3.03 -14.11
CA SER A 56 -1.15 -1.77 -14.23
C SER A 56 -1.65 -0.72 -13.22
N ASN A 57 -2.97 -0.59 -13.09
CA ASN A 57 -3.57 0.37 -12.15
C ASN A 57 -3.34 -0.02 -10.69
N ALA A 58 -3.53 -1.30 -10.35
CA ALA A 58 -3.29 -1.81 -9.00
C ALA A 58 -1.80 -1.69 -8.60
N SER A 59 -0.87 -1.92 -9.54
CA SER A 59 0.56 -1.72 -9.33
C SER A 59 0.91 -0.25 -9.05
N LYS A 60 0.36 0.68 -9.84
CA LYS A 60 0.54 2.12 -9.59
C LYS A 60 -0.02 2.55 -8.24
N ASN A 61 -1.18 2.03 -7.86
CA ASN A 61 -1.77 2.32 -6.56
C ASN A 61 -0.93 1.76 -5.41
N ALA A 62 -0.37 0.55 -5.56
CA ALA A 62 0.56 -0.02 -4.60
C ALA A 62 1.77 0.91 -4.40
N GLU A 63 2.40 1.37 -5.49
CA GLU A 63 3.52 2.31 -5.44
C GLU A 63 3.15 3.61 -4.71
N ILE A 64 2.05 4.26 -5.10
CA ILE A 64 1.58 5.52 -4.49
C ILE A 64 1.35 5.37 -2.99
N ILE A 65 0.70 4.29 -2.56
CA ILE A 65 0.43 4.07 -1.13
C ILE A 65 1.70 3.68 -0.37
N GLY A 66 2.61 2.93 -1.01
CA GLY A 66 3.91 2.59 -0.46
C GLY A 66 4.75 3.83 -0.17
N ASP A 67 4.86 4.73 -1.14
CA ASP A 67 5.56 6.01 -0.99
C ASP A 67 4.91 6.89 0.10
N LEU A 68 3.58 6.95 0.13
CA LEU A 68 2.85 7.69 1.16
C LEU A 68 3.09 7.13 2.57
N ALA A 69 3.16 5.80 2.70
CA ALA A 69 3.49 5.13 3.96
C ALA A 69 4.93 5.45 4.40
N HIS A 70 5.89 5.41 3.47
CA HIS A 70 7.29 5.72 3.72
C HIS A 70 7.47 7.18 4.17
N ASP A 71 6.91 8.13 3.43
CA ASP A 71 6.93 9.55 3.79
C ASP A 71 6.31 9.79 5.17
N TYR A 72 5.26 9.05 5.50
CA TYR A 72 4.62 9.16 6.80
C TYR A 72 5.46 8.59 7.94
N GLU A 73 6.15 7.48 7.71
CA GLU A 73 7.12 6.92 8.65
C GLU A 73 8.27 7.90 8.93
N ILE A 74 8.79 8.58 7.90
CA ILE A 74 9.78 9.67 8.08
C ILE A 74 9.21 10.77 9.00
N ARG A 75 7.95 11.18 8.79
CA ARG A 75 7.28 12.18 9.66
C ARG A 75 7.15 11.69 11.10
N ILE A 76 6.87 10.41 11.33
CA ILE A 76 6.84 9.79 12.67
C ILE A 76 8.23 9.86 13.32
N ASN A 77 9.28 9.49 12.58
CA ASN A 77 10.64 9.49 13.11
C ASN A 77 11.11 10.90 13.49
N LYS A 78 10.79 11.89 12.64
CA LYS A 78 11.02 13.30 12.95
C LYS A 78 10.27 13.73 14.21
N PHE A 79 8.99 13.40 14.33
CA PHE A 79 8.18 13.71 15.50
C PHE A 79 8.76 13.09 16.79
N LYS A 80 9.21 11.84 16.74
CA LYS A 80 9.87 11.18 17.88
C LYS A 80 11.13 11.92 18.31
N SER A 81 11.99 12.29 17.35
CA SER A 81 13.23 13.02 17.62
C SER A 81 12.98 14.41 18.21
N GLU A 82 11.94 15.11 17.78
CA GLU A 82 11.62 16.47 18.27
C GLU A 82 10.97 16.48 19.66
N ASN A 83 10.46 15.34 20.13
CA ASN A 83 9.74 15.21 21.39
C ASN A 83 10.45 14.27 22.40
N ASP A 84 11.72 13.92 22.15
CA ASP A 84 12.51 12.99 22.99
C ASP A 84 11.79 11.64 23.24
N LEU A 85 11.13 11.11 22.20
CA LEU A 85 10.40 9.83 22.22
C LEU A 85 11.16 8.71 21.48
N VAL A 86 12.47 8.88 21.26
CA VAL A 86 13.37 7.92 20.59
C VAL A 86 13.79 6.82 21.56
#